data_AF-A0AAN7TT14-F1
#
_entry.id   AF-A0AAN7TT14-F1
#
_cell.length_a   1.000
_cell.length_b   1.000
_cell.length_c   1.000
_cell.angle_alpha   90.00
_cell.angle_beta   90.00
_cell.angle_gamma   90.00
#
_symmetry.space_group_name_H-M   'P 1'
#
loop_
_entity.id
_entity.type
_entity.pdbx_description
1 polymer ?
#
loop_
_entity_poly.entity_id
_entity_poly.type
_entity_poly.pdbx_seq_one_letter_code
_entity_poly.pdbx_strand_id
1 'polypeptide(L)'
;MRFLITLVLLIFVLTVRGQYSCSNPCYGNMCCSVPSNNEYYLTTFCDESTACGTPCSAETYFTADSQRFGCGVTLTICSTTGGSTTTGGTGSEGTSTSSSGSGSGSGSGSGTSSGSGSSSGSGSSSGSGSGSSSGGGSGSTMEMGGFYGVCVKAITIDAGPNISVEEEAGMAIIDASSQICQDLFGSSSCGWSDKRSITAVTSSVEDGFPSGKPFNVTFEDYNKIISNSLILDQQCSTKNNCKYNKLE
;
A
#
# COMPACT_ATOMS: atom_id res chain seq x y z
N MET A 1 -32.84 12.24 32.61
CA MET A 1 -31.50 11.65 32.83
C MET A 1 -31.06 10.70 31.73
N ARG A 2 -31.87 9.71 31.30
CA ARG A 2 -31.47 8.73 30.25
C ARG A 2 -31.05 9.37 28.91
N PHE A 3 -31.77 10.39 28.44
CA PHE A 3 -31.43 11.13 27.21
C PHE A 3 -30.11 11.90 27.28
N LEU A 4 -29.75 12.41 28.47
CA LEU A 4 -28.52 13.17 28.67
C LEU A 4 -27.29 12.25 28.62
N ILE A 5 -27.42 11.04 29.17
CA ILE A 5 -26.36 10.03 29.15
C ILE A 5 -26.11 9.53 27.73
N THR A 6 -27.16 9.28 26.94
CA THR A 6 -27.01 8.89 25.53
C THR A 6 -26.42 10.01 24.66
N LEU A 7 -26.77 11.27 24.92
CA LEU A 7 -26.19 12.42 24.20
C LEU A 7 -24.70 12.58 24.52
N VAL A 8 -24.31 12.47 25.80
CA VAL A 8 -22.91 12.56 26.23
C VAL A 8 -22.09 11.39 25.68
N LEU A 9 -22.63 10.16 25.66
CA LEU A 9 -21.97 9.02 25.02
C LEU A 9 -21.84 9.19 23.51
N LEU A 10 -22.85 9.75 22.84
CA LEU A 10 -22.78 10.01 21.39
C LEU A 10 -21.73 11.09 21.08
N ILE A 11 -21.69 12.18 21.85
CA ILE A 11 -20.68 13.22 21.72
C ILE A 11 -19.29 12.66 22.00
N PHE A 12 -19.13 11.84 23.05
CA PHE A 12 -17.86 11.21 23.38
C PHE A 12 -17.39 10.25 22.27
N VAL A 13 -18.28 9.42 21.72
CA VAL A 13 -17.97 8.52 20.59
C VAL A 13 -17.62 9.31 19.32
N LEU A 14 -18.24 10.47 19.10
CA LEU A 14 -17.89 11.37 17.99
C LEU A 14 -16.55 12.09 18.21
N THR A 15 -16.18 12.42 19.45
CA THR A 15 -14.88 13.06 19.77
C THR A 15 -13.70 12.09 19.87
N VAL A 16 -13.96 10.79 20.00
CA VAL A 16 -12.90 9.74 20.14
C VAL A 16 -12.59 9.06 18.80
N ARG A 17 -13.11 9.57 17.68
CA ARG A 17 -12.47 9.29 16.39
C ARG A 17 -11.14 10.04 16.38
N GLY A 18 -10.12 9.38 16.92
CA GLY A 18 -8.76 9.87 17.06
C GLY A 18 -8.31 10.43 15.72
N GLN A 19 -8.30 11.74 15.62
CA GLN A 19 -7.63 12.41 14.51
C GLN A 19 -6.17 12.05 14.66
N TYR A 20 -5.60 11.44 13.61
CA TYR A 20 -4.17 11.31 13.50
C TYR A 20 -3.58 12.69 13.72
N SER A 21 -2.80 12.88 14.79
CA SER A 21 -2.14 14.14 15.09
C SER A 21 -0.66 13.88 15.06
N CYS A 22 0.02 14.49 14.09
CA CYS A 22 1.46 14.40 14.05
C CYS A 22 2.05 15.03 15.31
N SER A 23 2.70 14.22 16.14
CA SER A 23 3.29 14.69 17.39
C SER A 23 4.49 15.62 17.18
N ASN A 24 5.09 15.62 15.98
CA ASN A 24 6.24 16.43 15.64
C ASN A 24 6.18 16.88 14.16
N PRO A 25 5.49 18.00 13.86
CA PRO A 25 5.52 18.59 12.53
C PRO A 25 6.94 19.09 12.24
N CYS A 26 7.39 18.87 11.02
CA CYS A 26 8.69 19.32 10.56
C CYS A 26 8.55 20.22 9.34
N TYR A 27 9.61 20.32 8.54
CA TYR A 27 9.68 21.30 7.46
C TYR A 27 8.45 21.24 6.55
N GLY A 28 7.83 22.39 6.28
CA GLY A 28 6.75 22.49 5.28
C GLY A 28 5.41 21.83 5.66
N ASN A 29 5.06 21.77 6.96
CA ASN A 29 3.84 21.11 7.45
C ASN A 29 3.79 19.61 7.12
N MET A 30 4.93 18.92 7.21
CA MET A 30 5.02 17.47 7.02
C MET A 30 5.14 16.77 8.36
N CYS A 31 4.67 15.53 8.45
CA CYS A 31 4.83 14.76 9.68
C CYS A 31 6.14 13.97 9.71
N CYS A 32 6.98 14.22 10.72
CA CYS A 32 8.25 13.49 10.89
C CYS A 32 8.15 12.29 11.84
N SER A 33 7.00 12.06 12.48
CA SER A 33 6.86 10.97 13.45
C SER A 33 6.51 9.66 12.75
N VAL A 34 7.31 8.61 12.99
CA VAL A 34 6.96 7.23 12.63
C VAL A 34 5.87 6.74 13.60
N PRO A 35 4.69 6.30 13.13
CA PRO A 35 3.66 5.73 13.99
C PRO A 35 4.16 4.45 14.67
N SER A 36 3.83 4.28 15.95
CA SER A 36 4.34 3.17 16.77
C SER A 36 3.94 1.75 16.31
N ASN A 37 2.88 1.64 15.50
CA ASN A 37 2.43 0.39 14.89
C ASN A 37 2.98 0.18 13.47
N ASN A 38 3.75 1.12 12.92
CA ASN A 38 4.29 1.11 11.56
C ASN A 38 3.19 0.95 10.48
N GLU A 39 1.94 1.31 10.76
CA GLU A 39 0.84 1.22 9.79
C GLU A 39 0.63 2.55 9.08
N TYR A 40 0.41 2.46 7.77
CA TYR A 40 0.22 3.60 6.88
C TYR A 40 -0.86 3.31 5.85
N TYR A 41 -1.41 4.36 5.24
CA TYR A 41 -2.06 4.24 3.95
C TYR A 41 -1.05 4.44 2.82
N LEU A 42 -1.17 3.60 1.78
CA LEU A 42 -0.37 3.75 0.58
C LEU A 42 -1.08 4.69 -0.41
N THR A 43 -0.31 5.62 -0.95
CA THR A 43 -0.71 6.48 -2.07
C THR A 43 0.32 6.40 -3.19
N THR A 44 -0.09 6.75 -4.40
CA THR A 44 0.80 6.82 -5.55
C THR A 44 1.17 8.26 -5.85
N PHE A 45 2.46 8.50 -6.05
CA PHE A 45 3.02 9.82 -6.30
C PHE A 45 4.19 9.76 -7.29
N CYS A 46 4.34 10.81 -8.09
CA CYS A 46 5.48 11.00 -8.99
C CYS A 46 5.55 12.46 -9.43
N ASP A 47 6.34 13.28 -8.74
CA ASP A 47 6.66 14.64 -9.19
C ASP A 47 7.97 14.69 -10.02
N GLU A 48 8.12 15.76 -10.81
CA GLU A 48 9.29 16.00 -11.67
C GLU A 48 10.56 16.31 -10.85
N SER A 49 10.43 16.86 -9.64
CA SER A 49 11.54 17.19 -8.75
C SER A 49 11.35 16.57 -7.37
N THR A 50 12.38 15.95 -6.84
CA THR A 50 12.33 15.29 -5.52
C THR A 50 13.32 15.92 -4.54
N ALA A 51 12.99 15.87 -3.25
CA ALA A 51 13.77 16.45 -2.15
C ALA A 51 15.16 15.81 -2.00
N CYS A 52 15.35 14.56 -2.44
CA CYS A 52 16.64 13.87 -2.39
C CYS A 52 17.41 13.95 -3.73
N GLY A 53 16.91 14.69 -4.72
CA GLY A 53 17.60 14.92 -6.00
C GLY A 53 17.52 13.78 -7.02
N THR A 54 16.91 12.65 -6.66
CA THR A 54 16.69 11.50 -7.56
C THR A 54 15.31 11.60 -8.21
N PRO A 55 15.18 11.76 -9.53
CA PRO A 55 13.86 11.87 -10.16
C PRO A 55 13.09 10.55 -10.05
N CYS A 56 11.77 10.62 -10.04
CA CYS A 56 10.90 9.45 -9.97
C CYS A 56 11.09 8.44 -11.11
N SER A 57 11.65 8.87 -12.25
CA SER A 57 11.96 8.00 -13.38
C SER A 57 13.24 7.18 -13.21
N ALA A 58 14.08 7.50 -12.22
CA ALA A 58 15.34 6.80 -11.99
C ALA A 58 15.15 5.45 -11.28
N GLU A 59 14.09 5.30 -10.49
CA GLU A 59 13.86 4.14 -9.63
C GLU A 59 12.48 3.53 -9.89
N THR A 60 12.41 2.20 -9.91
CA THR A 60 11.12 1.50 -10.05
C THR A 60 10.35 1.46 -8.74
N TYR A 61 11.07 1.27 -7.62
CA TYR A 61 10.50 1.14 -6.28
C TYR A 61 11.03 2.27 -5.41
N PHE A 62 10.23 3.31 -5.25
CA PHE A 62 10.57 4.46 -4.43
C PHE A 62 9.42 4.90 -3.54
N THR A 63 9.75 5.68 -2.52
CA THR A 63 8.80 6.39 -1.67
C THR A 63 9.17 7.87 -1.54
N ALA A 64 8.15 8.68 -1.33
CA ALA A 64 8.26 10.06 -0.91
C ALA A 64 7.89 10.10 0.57
N ASP A 65 8.86 9.87 1.46
CA ASP A 65 8.68 10.02 2.92
C ASP A 65 9.99 10.29 3.68
N SER A 66 10.88 11.04 3.03
CA SER A 66 12.21 11.38 3.57
C SER A 66 12.17 12.22 4.84
N GLN A 67 11.02 12.82 5.16
CA GLN A 67 10.83 13.53 6.42
C GLN A 67 10.80 12.56 7.61
N ARG A 68 10.18 11.38 7.45
CA ARG A 68 10.15 10.37 8.51
C ARG A 68 11.39 9.50 8.51
N PHE A 69 11.78 9.03 7.33
CA PHE A 69 12.80 7.99 7.22
C PHE A 69 14.17 8.50 6.77
N GLY A 70 14.25 9.70 6.18
CA GLY A 70 15.47 10.22 5.59
C GLY A 70 15.65 9.82 4.12
N CYS A 71 16.44 10.62 3.40
CA CYS A 71 16.81 10.36 2.01
C CYS A 71 17.71 9.13 1.89
N GLY A 72 17.47 8.32 0.85
CA GLY A 72 18.27 7.13 0.53
C GLY A 72 18.01 5.92 1.44
N VAL A 73 17.13 6.05 2.43
CA VAL A 73 16.79 4.94 3.33
C VAL A 73 15.91 3.93 2.59
N THR A 74 16.26 2.65 2.73
CA THR A 74 15.50 1.54 2.17
C THR A 74 14.39 1.12 3.14
N LEU A 75 13.16 1.15 2.67
CA LEU A 75 11.99 0.66 3.38
C LEU A 75 11.59 -0.72 2.87
N THR A 76 11.18 -1.60 3.77
CA THR A 76 10.39 -2.78 3.42
C THR A 76 8.93 -2.46 3.67
N ILE A 77 8.13 -2.55 2.62
CA ILE A 77 6.71 -2.22 2.63
C ILE A 77 5.92 -3.48 2.38
N CYS A 78 5.01 -3.82 3.29
CA CYS A 78 4.25 -5.04 3.28
C CYS A 78 2.74 -4.77 3.26
N SER A 79 2.02 -5.60 2.52
CA SER A 79 0.57 -5.67 2.54
C SER A 79 0.14 -7.06 3.01
N THR A 80 -0.58 -7.12 4.13
CA THR A 80 -1.13 -8.36 4.70
C THR A 80 -2.50 -8.70 4.12
N THR A 81 -3.20 -7.68 3.61
CA THR A 81 -4.49 -7.83 2.89
C THR A 81 -4.31 -7.99 1.37
N GLY A 82 -3.21 -7.49 0.83
CA GLY A 82 -2.92 -7.43 -0.61
C GLY A 82 -2.07 -8.61 -1.03
N GLY A 83 -2.72 -9.77 -1.13
CA GLY A 83 -2.04 -11.03 -1.41
C GLY A 83 -2.93 -12.09 -2.00
N SER A 84 -4.15 -11.74 -2.41
CA SER A 84 -4.87 -12.54 -3.40
C SER A 84 -4.22 -12.29 -4.76
N THR A 85 -2.91 -12.60 -4.87
CA THR A 85 -2.37 -13.06 -6.14
C THR A 85 -3.35 -14.12 -6.58
N THR A 86 -4.04 -13.84 -7.68
CA THR A 86 -4.81 -14.80 -8.46
C THR A 86 -3.81 -15.85 -8.91
N THR A 87 -3.38 -16.68 -7.97
CA THR A 87 -2.75 -17.94 -8.22
C THR A 87 -3.87 -18.73 -8.85
N GLY A 88 -3.96 -18.64 -10.19
CA GLY A 88 -4.68 -19.60 -11.03
C GLY A 88 -4.03 -20.97 -10.93
N GLY A 89 -3.75 -21.42 -9.71
CA GLY A 89 -3.29 -22.74 -9.35
C GLY A 89 -4.50 -23.58 -9.02
N THR A 90 -5.28 -23.93 -10.04
CA THR A 90 -6.11 -25.12 -10.01
C THR A 90 -5.19 -26.33 -10.13
N GLY A 91 -4.40 -26.57 -9.08
CA GLY A 91 -3.71 -27.84 -8.84
C GLY A 91 -4.68 -28.82 -8.20
N SER A 92 -5.54 -29.42 -9.00
CA SER A 92 -6.20 -30.68 -8.66
C SER A 92 -5.82 -31.69 -9.73
N GLU A 93 -4.86 -32.55 -9.39
CA GLU A 93 -4.57 -33.75 -10.16
C GLU A 93 -5.81 -34.65 -10.14
N GLY A 94 -6.39 -34.87 -11.33
CA GLY A 94 -7.59 -35.66 -11.54
C GLY A 94 -7.83 -35.92 -13.03
N THR A 95 -6.97 -36.75 -13.62
CA THR A 95 -7.20 -37.71 -14.72
C THR A 95 -8.20 -37.36 -15.85
N SER A 96 -7.61 -37.11 -17.03
CA SER A 96 -8.08 -37.37 -18.42
C SER A 96 -9.40 -36.77 -18.94
N THR A 97 -9.33 -35.91 -19.95
CA THR A 97 -9.66 -36.26 -21.35
C THR A 97 -9.43 -35.10 -22.32
N SER A 98 -9.00 -35.45 -23.52
CA SER A 98 -8.69 -34.63 -24.68
C SER A 98 -9.90 -33.95 -25.31
N SER A 99 -9.78 -32.67 -25.69
CA SER A 99 -10.43 -32.15 -26.90
C SER A 99 -9.80 -30.84 -27.35
N SER A 100 -9.24 -30.90 -28.56
CA SER A 100 -8.69 -29.84 -29.40
C SER A 100 -9.73 -28.80 -29.80
N GLY A 101 -9.37 -27.51 -29.75
CA GLY A 101 -10.15 -26.42 -30.32
C GLY A 101 -9.24 -25.26 -30.72
N SER A 102 -8.83 -25.22 -31.98
CA SER A 102 -8.07 -24.14 -32.60
C SER A 102 -8.99 -22.96 -32.93
N GLY A 103 -8.61 -21.74 -32.55
CA GLY A 103 -9.35 -20.52 -32.88
C GLY A 103 -8.42 -19.34 -33.08
N SER A 104 -7.95 -19.13 -34.32
CA SER A 104 -7.21 -17.95 -34.75
C SER A 104 -8.20 -16.82 -35.07
N GLY A 105 -7.99 -15.64 -34.51
CA GLY A 105 -8.78 -14.44 -34.81
C GLY A 105 -7.90 -13.19 -34.86
N SER A 106 -7.42 -12.87 -36.05
CA SER A 106 -6.77 -11.59 -36.36
C SER A 106 -7.84 -10.59 -36.81
N GLY A 107 -7.88 -9.40 -36.22
CA GLY A 107 -8.80 -8.34 -36.61
C GLY A 107 -8.13 -6.97 -36.52
N SER A 108 -7.58 -6.51 -37.65
CA SER A 108 -7.16 -5.13 -37.87
C SER A 108 -8.36 -4.32 -38.36
N GLY A 109 -8.67 -3.21 -37.69
CA GLY A 109 -9.77 -2.32 -38.08
C GLY A 109 -9.41 -0.86 -37.86
N SER A 110 -8.92 -0.21 -38.91
CA SER A 110 -8.79 1.24 -39.01
C SER A 110 -10.12 1.82 -39.50
N GLY A 111 -10.69 2.78 -38.78
CA GLY A 111 -11.93 3.45 -39.19
C GLY A 111 -12.01 4.87 -38.65
N THR A 112 -11.72 5.84 -39.52
CA THR A 112 -12.09 7.25 -39.36
C THR A 112 -13.53 7.43 -39.82
N SER A 113 -14.39 8.02 -38.99
CA SER A 113 -15.62 8.68 -39.48
C SER A 113 -16.13 9.71 -38.49
N SER A 114 -16.32 10.91 -39.02
CA SER A 114 -17.01 12.05 -38.45
C SER A 114 -18.52 11.82 -38.58
N GLY A 115 -19.29 11.97 -37.50
CA GLY A 115 -20.74 11.78 -37.53
C GLY A 115 -21.43 12.51 -36.39
N SER A 116 -21.98 13.68 -36.69
CA SER A 116 -22.89 14.42 -35.84
C SER A 116 -24.26 13.74 -35.87
N GLY A 117 -24.72 13.20 -34.75
CA GLY A 117 -26.02 12.54 -34.65
C GLY A 117 -26.61 12.70 -33.26
N SER A 118 -27.64 13.55 -33.16
CA SER A 118 -28.47 13.70 -31.97
C SER A 118 -29.47 12.55 -31.90
N SER A 119 -29.41 11.74 -30.85
CA SER A 119 -30.46 10.76 -30.54
C SER A 119 -30.64 10.62 -29.03
N SER A 120 -31.81 11.05 -28.58
CA SER A 120 -32.40 10.82 -27.26
C SER A 120 -32.84 9.37 -27.15
N GLY A 121 -32.16 8.58 -26.32
CA GLY A 121 -32.49 7.19 -26.02
C GLY A 121 -32.68 6.98 -24.53
N SER A 122 -33.92 6.87 -24.09
CA SER A 122 -34.30 6.50 -22.72
C SER A 122 -34.22 4.98 -22.57
N GLY A 123 -33.12 4.47 -22.00
CA GLY A 123 -32.93 3.06 -21.68
C GLY A 123 -32.97 2.85 -20.17
N SER A 124 -34.08 2.30 -19.66
CA SER A 124 -34.20 1.84 -18.28
C SER A 124 -33.72 0.38 -18.19
N SER A 125 -32.54 0.15 -17.62
CA SER A 125 -32.04 -1.18 -17.28
C SER A 125 -31.95 -1.32 -15.76
N SER A 126 -32.98 -1.92 -15.17
CA SER A 126 -33.00 -2.39 -13.80
C SER A 126 -32.35 -3.77 -13.72
N GLY A 127 -31.05 -3.80 -13.40
CA GLY A 127 -30.29 -5.01 -13.08
C GLY A 127 -30.06 -5.11 -11.58
N SER A 128 -30.94 -5.82 -10.87
CA SER A 128 -30.79 -6.11 -9.44
C SER A 128 -29.88 -7.33 -9.25
N GLY A 129 -28.58 -7.11 -9.18
CA GLY A 129 -27.59 -8.13 -8.81
C GLY A 129 -27.28 -8.06 -7.32
N SER A 130 -28.06 -8.74 -6.49
CA SER A 130 -27.79 -8.87 -5.05
C SER A 130 -26.77 -9.99 -4.82
N GLY A 131 -25.48 -9.67 -4.99
CA GLY A 131 -24.38 -10.53 -4.57
C GLY A 131 -24.04 -10.30 -3.11
N SER A 132 -24.68 -11.05 -2.21
CA SER A 132 -24.31 -11.07 -0.79
C SER A 132 -23.06 -11.92 -0.58
N SER A 133 -21.88 -11.31 -0.77
CA SER A 133 -20.62 -11.89 -0.32
C SER A 133 -20.55 -11.80 1.20
N SER A 134 -21.11 -12.81 1.85
CA SER A 134 -20.89 -13.08 3.26
C SER A 134 -19.48 -13.62 3.41
N GLY A 135 -18.51 -12.71 3.52
CA GLY A 135 -17.13 -13.02 3.84
C GLY A 135 -17.09 -13.62 5.25
N GLY A 136 -17.21 -14.94 5.32
CA GLY A 136 -16.98 -15.69 6.53
C GLY A 136 -15.58 -15.40 7.02
N GLY A 137 -15.50 -14.68 8.14
CA GLY A 137 -14.27 -14.51 8.91
C GLY A 137 -13.85 -15.88 9.44
N SER A 138 -13.16 -16.64 8.60
CA SER A 138 -12.38 -17.78 9.03
C SER A 138 -11.28 -17.24 9.92
N GLY A 139 -11.48 -17.36 11.22
CA GLY A 139 -10.41 -17.37 12.21
C GLY A 139 -9.54 -18.57 11.92
N SER A 140 -8.76 -18.49 10.84
CA SER A 140 -7.73 -19.44 10.48
C SER A 140 -6.71 -19.35 11.59
N THR A 141 -6.66 -20.37 12.43
CA THR A 141 -5.44 -20.72 13.16
C THR A 141 -4.29 -20.58 12.19
N MET A 142 -3.44 -19.57 12.37
CA MET A 142 -2.34 -19.28 11.45
C MET A 142 -1.47 -20.54 11.40
N GLU A 143 -1.59 -21.28 10.31
CA GLU A 143 -0.76 -22.44 10.05
C GLU A 143 0.67 -21.89 9.97
N MET A 144 1.52 -22.29 10.93
CA MET A 144 2.93 -21.89 10.95
C MET A 144 3.56 -22.28 9.60
N GLY A 145 3.94 -21.27 8.81
CA GLY A 145 4.49 -21.45 7.46
C GLY A 145 3.56 -21.05 6.30
N GLY A 146 2.33 -20.66 6.57
CA GLY A 146 1.41 -20.14 5.56
C GLY A 146 1.82 -18.77 5.01
N PHE A 147 1.36 -18.49 3.78
CA PHE A 147 1.44 -17.15 3.18
C PHE A 147 0.77 -16.11 4.08
N TYR A 148 1.49 -15.03 4.39
CA TYR A 148 1.00 -13.95 5.25
C TYR A 148 0.77 -12.65 4.48
N GLY A 149 1.61 -12.34 3.50
CA GLY A 149 1.48 -11.13 2.71
C GLY A 149 2.50 -11.00 1.59
N VAL A 150 2.42 -9.90 0.86
CA VAL A 150 3.39 -9.50 -0.16
C VAL A 150 4.15 -8.29 0.36
N CYS A 151 5.46 -8.26 0.16
CA CYS A 151 6.29 -7.12 0.48
C CYS A 151 7.15 -6.70 -0.71
N VAL A 152 7.59 -5.44 -0.70
CA VAL A 152 8.54 -4.85 -1.64
C VAL A 152 9.57 -4.04 -0.87
N LYS A 153 10.76 -3.87 -1.45
CA LYS A 153 11.76 -2.90 -0.96
C LYS A 153 11.75 -1.66 -1.83
N ALA A 154 11.75 -0.49 -1.19
CA ALA A 154 11.69 0.81 -1.85
C ALA A 154 12.70 1.78 -1.24
N ILE A 155 13.32 2.61 -2.07
CA ILE A 155 14.22 3.67 -1.60
C ILE A 155 13.45 4.98 -1.38
N THR A 156 13.78 5.72 -0.33
CA THR A 156 13.14 7.01 -0.04
C THR A 156 13.83 8.13 -0.81
N ILE A 157 13.12 8.78 -1.74
CA ILE A 157 13.69 9.77 -2.67
C ILE A 157 13.09 11.17 -2.57
N ASP A 158 11.96 11.35 -1.90
CA ASP A 158 11.29 12.64 -1.82
C ASP A 158 10.68 12.92 -0.44
N ALA A 159 10.25 14.15 -0.20
CA ALA A 159 9.53 14.55 0.99
C ALA A 159 8.08 14.03 0.94
N GLY A 160 7.60 13.53 2.07
CA GLY A 160 6.26 12.93 2.14
C GLY A 160 5.11 13.92 2.12
N PRO A 161 3.87 13.43 2.21
CA PRO A 161 2.69 14.26 2.04
C PRO A 161 2.55 15.31 3.14
N ASN A 162 1.74 16.32 2.85
CA ASN A 162 1.38 17.34 3.82
C ASN A 162 0.53 16.74 4.96
N ILE A 163 0.79 17.17 6.19
CA ILE A 163 0.08 16.74 7.41
C ILE A 163 -1.45 16.83 7.27
N SER A 164 -1.97 17.85 6.59
CA SER A 164 -3.41 18.04 6.40
C SER A 164 -4.06 16.88 5.65
N VAL A 165 -3.35 16.27 4.69
CA VAL A 165 -3.83 15.10 3.95
C VAL A 165 -3.90 13.88 4.86
N GLU A 166 -2.94 13.75 5.77
CA GLU A 166 -2.88 12.64 6.73
C GLU A 166 -3.93 12.76 7.84
N GLU A 167 -4.16 13.99 8.30
CA GLU A 167 -5.23 14.33 9.25
C GLU A 167 -6.61 14.00 8.65
N GLU A 168 -6.82 14.32 7.36
CA GLU A 168 -8.06 13.97 6.65
C GLU A 168 -8.20 12.45 6.44
N ALA A 169 -7.09 11.78 6.09
CA ALA A 169 -7.08 10.33 5.93
C ALA A 169 -7.27 9.59 7.28
N GLY A 170 -6.87 10.20 8.39
CA GLY A 170 -6.92 9.64 9.73
C GLY A 170 -5.80 8.62 10.02
N MET A 171 -4.74 8.61 9.22
CA MET A 171 -3.57 7.74 9.35
C MET A 171 -2.38 8.38 8.63
N ALA A 172 -1.16 8.04 9.04
CA ALA A 172 0.05 8.37 8.28
C ALA A 172 -0.03 7.79 6.85
N ILE A 173 0.51 8.51 5.88
CA ILE A 173 0.52 8.13 4.47
C ILE A 173 1.95 7.91 3.99
N ILE A 174 2.15 6.91 3.15
CA ILE A 174 3.36 6.73 2.34
C ILE A 174 3.00 6.98 0.88
N ASP A 175 3.54 8.05 0.32
CA ASP A 175 3.56 8.28 -1.11
C ASP A 175 4.61 7.38 -1.76
N ALA A 176 4.23 6.65 -2.81
CA ALA A 176 5.04 5.60 -3.40
C ALA A 176 4.91 5.55 -4.93
N SER A 177 5.82 4.82 -5.57
CA SER A 177 5.71 4.56 -7.00
C SER A 177 4.45 3.76 -7.35
N SER A 178 3.92 3.95 -8.56
CA SER A 178 2.77 3.19 -9.06
C SER A 178 3.03 1.68 -9.09
N GLN A 179 4.29 1.28 -9.29
CA GLN A 179 4.70 -0.12 -9.27
C GLN A 179 4.46 -0.78 -7.91
N ILE A 180 4.69 -0.06 -6.80
CA ILE A 180 4.42 -0.58 -5.44
C ILE A 180 2.93 -0.84 -5.26
N CYS A 181 2.06 0.07 -5.74
CA CYS A 181 0.62 -0.15 -5.70
C CYS A 181 0.20 -1.35 -6.55
N GLN A 182 0.81 -1.51 -7.73
CA GLN A 182 0.51 -2.60 -8.65
C GLN A 182 0.90 -3.96 -8.05
N ASP A 183 2.06 -4.04 -7.42
CA ASP A 183 2.58 -5.30 -6.88
C ASP A 183 1.92 -5.68 -5.56
N LEU A 184 1.57 -4.72 -4.71
CA LEU A 184 0.91 -5.00 -3.43
C LEU A 184 -0.60 -5.17 -3.56
N PHE A 185 -1.25 -4.52 -4.53
CA PHE A 185 -2.71 -4.45 -4.59
C PHE A 185 -3.32 -4.76 -5.96
N GLY A 186 -2.50 -5.02 -6.98
CA GLY A 186 -2.98 -5.26 -8.34
C GLY A 186 -3.55 -4.01 -9.03
N SER A 187 -3.23 -2.81 -8.54
CA SER A 187 -3.77 -1.55 -9.08
C SER A 187 -2.66 -0.61 -9.54
N SER A 188 -2.86 0.06 -10.66
CA SER A 188 -1.88 1.01 -11.22
C SER A 188 -1.72 2.30 -10.41
N SER A 189 -2.63 2.57 -9.47
CA SER A 189 -2.57 3.75 -8.60
C SER A 189 -3.31 3.50 -7.29
N CYS A 190 -2.78 4.07 -6.22
CA CYS A 190 -3.36 4.04 -4.89
C CYS A 190 -3.75 5.47 -4.51
N GLY A 191 -5.03 5.70 -4.24
CA GLY A 191 -5.51 6.97 -3.67
C GLY A 191 -5.64 6.87 -2.15
N TRP A 192 -5.45 7.97 -1.42
CA TRP A 192 -5.64 7.97 0.04
C TRP A 192 -7.08 7.59 0.42
N SER A 193 -8.04 7.90 -0.47
CA SER A 193 -9.44 7.50 -0.37
C SER A 193 -9.67 5.99 -0.42
N ASP A 194 -8.74 5.23 -1.01
CA ASP A 194 -8.84 3.77 -1.14
C ASP A 194 -8.54 3.07 0.19
N LYS A 195 -7.91 3.78 1.14
CA LYS A 195 -7.57 3.30 2.49
C LYS A 195 -6.80 1.97 2.46
N ARG A 196 -5.88 1.83 1.51
CA ARG A 196 -5.03 0.65 1.34
C ARG A 196 -3.96 0.66 2.41
N SER A 197 -4.22 -0.10 3.48
CA SER A 197 -3.30 -0.20 4.61
C SER A 197 -2.08 -1.06 4.25
N ILE A 198 -0.92 -0.57 4.68
CA ILE A 198 0.38 -1.22 4.56
C ILE A 198 1.12 -1.12 5.90
N THR A 199 2.15 -1.93 6.04
CA THR A 199 3.20 -1.72 7.04
C THR A 199 4.48 -1.30 6.33
N ALA A 200 5.14 -0.25 6.82
CA ALA A 200 6.43 0.19 6.28
C ALA A 200 7.46 0.31 7.41
N VAL A 201 8.63 -0.28 7.22
CA VAL A 201 9.71 -0.23 8.20
C VAL A 201 11.07 -0.04 7.53
N THR A 202 12.02 0.55 8.26
CA THR A 202 13.42 0.66 7.84
C THR A 202 14.03 -0.73 7.65
N SER A 203 14.83 -0.91 6.59
CA SER A 203 15.42 -2.20 6.26
C SER A 203 16.81 -2.06 5.64
N SER A 204 17.57 -3.15 5.68
CA SER A 204 18.89 -3.23 5.05
C SER A 204 18.77 -3.91 3.69
N VAL A 205 19.61 -3.54 2.71
CA VAL A 205 19.69 -4.32 1.47
C VAL A 205 20.27 -5.73 1.72
N GLU A 206 20.96 -5.95 2.84
CA GLU A 206 21.61 -7.20 3.24
C GLU A 206 20.82 -8.05 4.25
N ASP A 207 19.55 -7.72 4.54
CA ASP A 207 18.74 -8.45 5.54
C ASP A 207 18.25 -9.85 5.07
N GLY A 208 18.59 -10.23 3.84
CA GLY A 208 18.25 -11.50 3.21
C GLY A 208 16.95 -11.49 2.39
N PHE A 209 16.18 -10.40 2.39
CA PHE A 209 14.97 -10.27 1.59
C PHE A 209 15.26 -9.66 0.20
N PRO A 210 14.57 -10.12 -0.87
CA PRO A 210 14.79 -9.63 -2.23
C PRO A 210 14.57 -8.11 -2.37
N SER A 211 15.35 -7.49 -3.25
CA SER A 211 15.16 -6.12 -3.72
C SER A 211 14.75 -6.10 -5.20
N GLY A 212 14.07 -5.03 -5.63
CA GLY A 212 13.69 -4.82 -7.04
C GLY A 212 12.53 -5.68 -7.55
N LYS A 213 11.86 -6.44 -6.69
CA LYS A 213 10.64 -7.21 -7.02
C LYS A 213 9.80 -7.47 -5.77
N PRO A 214 8.49 -7.72 -5.93
CA PRO A 214 7.68 -8.22 -4.83
C PRO A 214 8.13 -9.62 -4.39
N PHE A 215 7.95 -9.88 -3.10
CA PHE A 215 8.21 -11.19 -2.50
C PHE A 215 7.12 -11.53 -1.49
N ASN A 216 6.74 -12.80 -1.48
CA ASN A 216 5.80 -13.32 -0.51
C ASN A 216 6.52 -13.54 0.82
N VAL A 217 5.84 -13.24 1.93
CA VAL A 217 6.35 -13.47 3.27
C VAL A 217 5.43 -14.43 4.00
N THR A 218 6.03 -15.31 4.81
CA THR A 218 5.32 -16.01 5.87
C THR A 218 5.13 -15.09 7.08
N PHE A 219 4.36 -15.52 8.08
CA PHE A 219 4.24 -14.78 9.34
C PHE A 219 5.58 -14.66 10.07
N GLU A 220 6.44 -15.69 9.99
CA GLU A 220 7.78 -15.67 10.58
C GLU A 220 8.68 -14.65 9.87
N ASP A 221 8.67 -14.64 8.54
CA ASP A 221 9.41 -13.66 7.73
C ASP A 221 8.98 -12.23 8.05
N TYR A 222 7.66 -12.00 8.15
CA TYR A 222 7.12 -10.70 8.51
C TYR A 222 7.59 -10.25 9.91
N ASN A 223 7.52 -11.11 10.92
CA ASN A 223 8.01 -10.78 12.26
C ASN A 223 9.53 -10.52 12.27
N LYS A 224 10.28 -11.23 11.44
CA LYS A 224 11.72 -10.99 11.28
C LYS A 224 11.98 -9.62 10.66
N ILE A 225 11.19 -9.19 9.67
CA ILE A 225 11.27 -7.84 9.08
C ILE A 225 11.04 -6.77 10.14
N ILE A 226 9.95 -6.88 10.93
CA ILE A 226 9.64 -5.93 12.00
C ILE A 226 10.70 -5.93 13.10
N SER A 227 11.20 -7.11 13.49
CA SER A 227 12.24 -7.20 14.53
C SER A 227 13.55 -6.58 14.07
N ASN A 228 13.93 -6.81 12.81
CA ASN A 228 15.13 -6.21 12.23
C ASN A 228 15.04 -4.69 12.22
N SER A 229 13.91 -4.10 11.85
CA SER A 229 13.76 -2.63 11.82
C SER A 229 13.93 -2.02 13.21
N LEU A 230 13.37 -2.63 14.25
CA LEU A 230 13.54 -2.16 15.63
C LEU A 230 15.01 -2.18 16.07
N ILE A 231 15.78 -3.20 15.65
CA ILE A 231 17.22 -3.26 15.91
C ILE A 231 17.94 -2.11 15.19
N LEU A 232 17.57 -1.82 13.94
CA LEU A 232 18.16 -0.72 13.16
C LEU A 232 17.87 0.64 13.81
N ASP A 233 16.63 0.88 14.23
CA ASP A 233 16.22 2.13 14.89
C ASP A 233 16.97 2.33 16.23
N GLN A 234 17.18 1.25 16.98
CA GLN A 234 17.94 1.28 18.23
C GLN A 234 19.44 1.55 17.99
N GLN A 235 20.03 1.02 16.91
CA GLN A 235 21.41 1.30 16.52
C GLN A 235 21.59 2.79 16.19
N CYS A 236 20.61 3.39 15.53
CA CYS A 236 20.58 4.82 15.24
C CYS A 236 20.52 5.68 16.50
N SER A 237 19.72 5.29 17.48
CA SER A 237 19.53 6.05 18.73
C SER A 237 20.76 6.06 19.65
N THR A 238 21.64 5.07 19.55
CA THR A 238 22.72 4.86 20.53
C THR A 238 24.10 5.33 20.08
N LYS A 239 24.37 5.39 18.77
CA LYS A 239 25.75 5.56 18.27
C LYS A 239 26.04 6.91 17.59
N ASN A 240 25.08 7.83 17.46
CA ASN A 240 25.18 9.03 16.59
C ASN A 240 25.69 8.70 15.18
N ASN A 241 25.64 7.43 14.78
CA ASN A 241 26.27 6.91 13.59
C ASN A 241 25.32 5.85 13.06
N CYS A 242 24.22 6.34 12.48
CA CYS A 242 23.29 5.50 11.75
C CYS A 242 24.07 4.82 10.64
N LYS A 243 24.03 3.50 10.57
CA LYS A 243 24.66 2.75 9.47
C LYS A 243 24.06 3.15 8.11
N TYR A 244 22.85 3.69 8.11
CA TYR A 244 22.18 4.33 6.97
C TYR A 244 22.38 5.84 6.98
N ASN A 245 23.63 6.31 7.10
CA ASN A 245 23.87 7.73 6.89
C ASN A 245 23.46 8.07 5.46
N LYS A 246 22.67 9.15 5.35
CA LYS A 246 22.36 9.90 4.12
C LYS A 246 23.47 9.70 3.09
N LEU A 247 23.12 9.31 1.88
CA LEU A 247 23.94 9.69 0.73
C LEU A 247 24.03 11.22 0.78
N GLU A 248 25.19 11.75 1.15
CA GLU A 248 25.50 13.19 1.07
C GLU A 248 25.57 13.65 -0.40
#